data_AF-B8J481-F1
#
_entry.id   AF-B8J481-F1
#
_cell.length_a   1.000
_cell.length_b   1.000
_cell.length_c   1.000
_cell.angle_alpha   90.00
_cell.angle_beta   90.00
_cell.angle_gamma   90.00
#
_symmetry.space_group_name_H-M   'P 1'
#
loop_
_entity.id
_entity.type
_entity.pdbx_description
1 polymer ?
#
loop_
_entity_poly.entity_id
_entity_poly.type
_entity_poly.pdbx_seq_one_letter_code
_entity_poly.pdbx_strand_id
1 'polypeptide(L)'
;MAIRGKPKIILDAIVNVFELLKNSNLIYYYNPPQIDTTLEEVLITWPNHAPGRQNAPREFTRINYFLHILRARSFSAILFDGSIIRISYKFYKESLVEYNFLWWPSPFCLDFDETQGLTMDELVECYIDSHSWHEDIQMRSPIRFDYDCARDEDFHPASHVHMQDPDCRMRVSHPICLNTFLKFIFCNFYSEKYRSNDFWDDLEPIRMYKFNRKIVEDKFVTLGWTGSQEYKII
;
A
#
# COMPACT_ATOMS: atom_id res chain seq x y z
N MET A 1 14.11 -17.13 -13.11
CA MET A 1 13.88 -16.63 -14.48
C MET A 1 13.97 -15.11 -14.44
N ALA A 2 14.57 -14.44 -15.43
CA ALA A 2 14.68 -12.97 -15.37
C ALA A 2 13.30 -12.31 -15.64
N ILE A 3 12.85 -11.43 -14.74
CA ILE A 3 11.62 -10.65 -14.88
C ILE A 3 11.73 -9.68 -16.07
N ARG A 4 10.69 -9.61 -16.91
CA ARG A 4 10.64 -8.81 -18.14
C ARG A 4 9.28 -8.11 -18.26
N GLY A 5 9.15 -7.21 -19.24
CA GLY A 5 7.88 -6.56 -19.59
C GLY A 5 7.32 -5.66 -18.49
N LYS A 6 5.98 -5.60 -18.38
CA LYS A 6 5.26 -4.79 -17.40
C LYS A 6 5.63 -5.11 -15.94
N PRO A 7 5.79 -6.38 -15.52
CA PRO A 7 6.29 -6.68 -14.18
C PRO A 7 7.65 -6.03 -13.88
N LYS A 8 8.59 -6.02 -14.86
CA LYS A 8 9.90 -5.37 -14.70
C LYS A 8 9.76 -3.85 -14.58
N ILE A 9 8.92 -3.22 -15.39
CA ILE A 9 8.66 -1.77 -15.31
C ILE A 9 8.14 -1.38 -13.92
N ILE A 10 7.26 -2.20 -13.34
CA ILE A 10 6.72 -1.95 -12.00
C ILE A 10 7.74 -2.17 -10.91
N LEU A 11 8.55 -3.22 -11.02
CA LEU A 11 9.67 -3.43 -10.11
C LEU A 11 10.61 -2.22 -10.09
N ASP A 12 10.97 -1.71 -11.28
CA ASP A 12 11.84 -0.53 -11.40
C ASP A 12 11.18 0.72 -10.83
N ALA A 13 9.88 0.90 -11.05
CA ALA A 13 9.15 2.02 -10.50
C ALA A 13 9.10 2.00 -8.96
N ILE A 14 8.92 0.83 -8.34
CA ILE A 14 8.96 0.67 -6.88
C ILE A 14 10.34 1.07 -6.35
N VAL A 15 11.42 0.56 -6.97
CA VAL A 15 12.79 0.89 -6.55
C VAL A 15 13.06 2.38 -6.72
N ASN A 16 12.72 2.96 -7.87
CA ASN A 16 12.94 4.37 -8.15
C ASN A 16 12.20 5.28 -7.17
N VAL A 17 10.93 4.99 -6.87
CA VAL A 17 10.17 5.84 -5.94
C VAL A 17 10.69 5.73 -4.52
N PHE A 18 11.13 4.54 -4.07
CA PHE A 18 11.76 4.41 -2.76
C PHE A 18 13.11 5.10 -2.68
N GLU A 19 13.92 5.08 -3.72
CA GLU A 19 15.16 5.87 -3.78
C GLU A 19 14.86 7.38 -3.73
N LEU A 20 13.86 7.87 -4.46
CA LEU A 20 13.43 9.28 -4.37
C LEU A 20 12.99 9.65 -2.96
N LEU A 21 12.11 8.85 -2.36
CA LEU A 21 11.64 9.08 -0.99
C LEU A 21 12.80 9.06 0.02
N LYS A 22 13.79 8.19 -0.16
CA LYS A 22 14.96 8.11 0.72
C LYS A 22 15.82 9.35 0.60
N ASN A 23 16.13 9.77 -0.63
CA ASN A 23 16.94 10.95 -0.89
C ASN A 23 16.28 12.25 -0.41
N SER A 24 14.95 12.24 -0.30
CA SER A 24 14.16 13.34 0.29
C SER A 24 13.92 13.23 1.80
N ASN A 25 14.56 12.27 2.50
CA ASN A 25 14.35 12.01 3.93
C ASN A 25 12.88 11.76 4.32
N LEU A 26 12.10 11.15 3.41
CA LEU A 26 10.69 10.81 3.63
C LEU A 26 10.50 9.35 4.06
N ILE A 27 11.52 8.53 3.87
CA ILE A 27 11.59 7.18 4.44
C ILE A 27 12.85 7.03 5.27
N TYR A 28 12.70 6.37 6.42
CA TYR A 28 13.81 5.98 7.27
C TYR A 28 14.52 4.76 6.69
N TYR A 29 13.75 3.76 6.25
CA TYR A 29 14.28 2.50 5.74
C TYR A 29 13.31 1.85 4.75
N TYR A 30 13.84 1.11 3.77
CA TYR A 30 13.03 0.24 2.92
C TYR A 30 13.74 -1.08 2.64
N ASN A 31 12.95 -2.15 2.50
CA ASN A 31 13.45 -3.45 2.12
C ASN A 31 13.49 -3.57 0.59
N PRO A 32 14.51 -4.22 0.01
CA PRO A 32 14.48 -4.60 -1.39
C PRO A 32 13.23 -5.45 -1.71
N PRO A 33 12.53 -5.20 -2.83
CA PRO A 33 11.37 -6.00 -3.20
C PRO A 33 11.72 -7.50 -3.34
N GLN A 34 10.88 -8.36 -2.79
CA GLN A 34 10.97 -9.81 -2.98
C GLN A 34 10.21 -10.21 -4.25
N ILE A 35 10.82 -11.03 -5.09
CA ILE A 35 10.26 -11.42 -6.39
C ILE A 35 10.17 -12.94 -6.46
N ASP A 36 8.94 -13.45 -6.56
CA ASP A 36 8.68 -14.87 -6.77
C ASP A 36 8.11 -15.06 -8.19
N THR A 37 8.70 -15.99 -8.96
CA THR A 37 8.34 -16.19 -10.37
C THR A 37 8.03 -17.65 -10.67
N THR A 38 6.97 -17.88 -11.42
CA THR A 38 6.66 -19.15 -12.07
C THR A 38 6.72 -18.98 -13.60
N LEU A 39 6.29 -19.98 -14.37
CA LEU A 39 6.21 -19.89 -15.83
C LEU A 39 5.23 -18.80 -16.31
N GLU A 40 4.15 -18.57 -15.55
CA GLU A 40 3.08 -17.66 -15.96
C GLU A 40 2.81 -16.54 -14.95
N GLU A 41 3.26 -16.67 -13.70
CA GLU A 41 2.99 -15.68 -12.66
C GLU A 41 4.26 -14.99 -12.18
N VAL A 42 4.13 -13.70 -11.89
CA VAL A 42 5.15 -12.89 -11.21
C VAL A 42 4.52 -12.22 -10.01
N LEU A 43 5.07 -12.48 -8.83
CA LEU A 43 4.70 -11.85 -7.58
C LEU A 43 5.83 -10.92 -7.14
N ILE A 44 5.50 -9.64 -6.92
CA ILE A 44 6.41 -8.63 -6.37
C ILE A 44 5.86 -8.24 -5.00
N THR A 45 6.63 -8.45 -3.94
CA THR A 45 6.22 -8.26 -2.54
C THR A 45 7.38 -7.68 -1.71
N TRP A 46 7.27 -7.80 -0.39
CA TRP A 46 8.31 -7.48 0.59
C TRP A 46 8.88 -8.76 1.24
N PRO A 47 10.07 -8.70 1.88
CA PRO A 47 10.64 -9.84 2.60
C PRO A 47 9.75 -10.33 3.74
N ASN A 48 9.86 -11.62 4.09
CA ASN A 48 9.08 -12.22 5.19
C ASN A 48 7.56 -12.02 5.00
N HIS A 49 7.10 -11.95 3.75
CA HIS A 49 5.69 -11.92 3.43
C HIS A 49 5.06 -13.28 3.78
N ALA A 50 4.21 -13.31 4.80
CA ALA A 50 3.43 -14.48 5.17
C ALA A 50 1.98 -14.30 4.66
N PRO A 51 1.51 -15.11 3.69
CA PRO A 51 0.11 -15.06 3.28
C PRO A 51 -0.82 -15.50 4.44
N GLY A 52 -2.02 -14.93 4.50
CA GLY A 52 -3.07 -15.33 5.45
C GLY A 52 -3.46 -14.25 6.47
N ARG A 53 -3.91 -14.67 7.67
CA ARG A 53 -4.54 -13.80 8.68
C ARG A 53 -3.68 -12.63 9.15
N GLN A 54 -2.35 -12.72 9.05
CA GLN A 54 -1.45 -11.64 9.48
C GLN A 54 -1.52 -10.39 8.59
N ASN A 55 -2.09 -10.51 7.38
CA ASN A 55 -2.39 -9.40 6.48
C ASN A 55 -3.89 -9.05 6.49
N ALA A 56 -4.67 -9.61 7.42
CA ALA A 56 -6.09 -9.36 7.50
C ALA A 56 -6.37 -7.97 8.08
N PRO A 57 -7.34 -7.23 7.52
CA PRO A 57 -7.76 -5.93 8.05
C PRO A 57 -8.11 -5.92 9.54
N ARG A 58 -8.57 -7.05 10.10
CA ARG A 58 -8.90 -7.23 11.53
C ARG A 58 -7.75 -6.96 12.47
N GLU A 59 -6.52 -7.13 12.00
CA GLU A 59 -5.33 -6.94 12.81
C GLU A 59 -4.78 -5.51 12.69
N PHE A 60 -5.29 -4.71 11.75
CA PHE A 60 -4.78 -3.36 11.46
C PHE A 60 -5.10 -2.32 12.54
N THR A 61 -5.99 -2.63 13.46
CA THR A 61 -6.35 -1.75 14.59
C THR A 61 -5.59 -2.09 15.87
N ARG A 62 -4.58 -2.98 15.80
CA ARG A 62 -3.90 -3.51 16.99
C ARG A 62 -2.42 -3.18 17.00
N ILE A 63 -1.97 -2.52 18.06
CA ILE A 63 -0.57 -2.11 18.26
C ILE A 63 0.38 -3.32 18.20
N ASN A 64 0.04 -4.42 18.86
CA ASN A 64 0.89 -5.61 18.87
C ASN A 64 1.15 -6.18 17.45
N TYR A 65 0.19 -6.05 16.53
CA TYR A 65 0.39 -6.46 15.15
C TYR A 65 1.25 -5.49 14.36
N PHE A 66 1.10 -4.18 14.58
CA PHE A 66 2.03 -3.19 14.04
C PHE A 66 3.47 -3.51 14.45
N LEU A 67 3.69 -3.78 15.74
CA LEU A 67 5.00 -4.16 16.29
C LEU A 67 5.53 -5.48 15.72
N HIS A 68 4.66 -6.47 15.55
CA HIS A 68 5.00 -7.74 14.93
C HIS A 68 5.51 -7.55 13.50
N ILE A 69 4.87 -6.66 12.72
CA ILE A 69 5.29 -6.35 11.35
C ILE A 69 6.69 -5.71 11.34
N LEU A 70 6.95 -4.77 12.25
CA LEU A 70 8.25 -4.12 12.40
C LEU A 70 9.35 -5.13 12.75
N ARG A 71 9.16 -5.91 13.83
CA ARG A 71 10.09 -6.94 14.31
C ARG A 71 10.39 -8.00 13.25
N ALA A 72 9.34 -8.48 12.57
CA ALA A 72 9.48 -9.46 11.49
C ALA A 72 10.06 -8.86 10.20
N ARG A 73 10.30 -7.54 10.15
CA ARG A 73 10.73 -6.79 8.96
C ARG A 73 9.83 -7.02 7.75
N SER A 74 8.55 -7.30 8.02
CA SER A 74 7.59 -7.73 7.01
C SER A 74 6.93 -6.50 6.39
N PHE A 75 7.68 -5.62 5.74
CA PHE A 75 7.16 -4.39 5.14
C PHE A 75 7.97 -3.97 3.91
N SER A 76 7.41 -3.09 3.08
CA SER A 76 8.14 -2.50 1.97
C SER A 76 9.00 -1.33 2.42
N ALA A 77 8.42 -0.37 3.16
CA ALA A 77 9.16 0.78 3.71
C ALA A 77 8.63 1.23 5.09
N ILE A 78 9.50 1.90 5.84
CA ILE A 78 9.20 2.66 7.06
C ILE A 78 9.40 4.14 6.73
N LEU A 79 8.37 4.96 6.94
CA LEU A 79 8.41 6.40 6.77
C LEU A 79 9.21 7.06 7.89
N PHE A 80 9.53 8.34 7.72
CA PHE A 80 10.27 9.15 8.71
C PHE A 80 9.60 9.23 10.09
N ASP A 81 8.31 8.95 10.22
CA ASP A 81 7.56 8.96 11.49
C ASP A 81 7.31 7.55 12.07
N GLY A 82 7.89 6.51 11.44
CA GLY A 82 7.68 5.11 11.81
C GLY A 82 6.54 4.42 11.08
N SER A 83 5.74 5.15 10.28
CA SER A 83 4.60 4.56 9.57
C SER A 83 5.06 3.53 8.55
N ILE A 84 4.25 2.50 8.33
CA ILE A 84 4.60 1.38 7.46
C ILE A 84 3.92 1.53 6.11
N ILE A 85 4.68 1.30 5.04
CA ILE A 85 4.19 1.07 3.68
C ILE A 85 4.40 -0.40 3.31
N ARG A 86 3.35 -1.03 2.77
CA ARG A 86 3.43 -2.34 2.11
C ARG A 86 2.87 -2.24 0.70
N ILE A 87 3.59 -2.85 -0.24
CA ILE A 87 3.26 -2.88 -1.66
C ILE A 87 3.39 -4.32 -2.14
N SER A 88 2.33 -4.85 -2.73
CA SER A 88 2.40 -6.07 -3.52
C SER A 88 1.74 -5.92 -4.88
N TYR A 89 2.24 -6.67 -5.84
CA TYR A 89 1.66 -6.85 -7.16
C TYR A 89 1.71 -8.31 -7.55
N LYS A 90 0.62 -8.79 -8.16
CA LYS A 90 0.57 -10.08 -8.84
C LYS A 90 0.27 -9.87 -10.32
N PHE A 91 1.10 -10.47 -11.15
CA PHE A 91 0.92 -10.51 -12.58
C PHE A 91 0.68 -11.94 -13.05
N TYR A 92 -0.23 -12.09 -14.01
CA TYR A 92 -0.31 -13.25 -14.88
C TYR A 92 0.16 -12.83 -16.28
N LYS A 93 1.33 -13.34 -16.68
CA LYS A 93 2.08 -12.89 -17.86
C LYS A 93 2.34 -11.39 -17.77
N GLU A 94 1.75 -10.60 -18.67
CA GLU A 94 1.86 -9.14 -18.74
C GLU A 94 0.66 -8.41 -18.11
N SER A 95 -0.31 -9.15 -17.56
CA SER A 95 -1.54 -8.57 -17.03
C SER A 95 -1.48 -8.46 -15.52
N LEU A 96 -1.76 -7.26 -15.00
CA LEU A 96 -1.93 -7.03 -13.58
C LEU A 96 -3.26 -7.67 -13.14
N VAL A 97 -3.18 -8.66 -12.25
CA VAL A 97 -4.35 -9.39 -11.74
C VAL A 97 -4.68 -9.02 -10.31
N GLU A 98 -3.69 -8.66 -9.49
CA GLU A 98 -3.89 -8.27 -8.09
C GLU A 98 -2.87 -7.20 -7.65
N TYR A 99 -3.28 -6.30 -6.77
CA TYR A 99 -2.33 -5.52 -5.96
C TYR A 99 -2.88 -5.26 -4.55
N ASN A 100 -1.95 -4.95 -3.64
CA ASN A 100 -2.25 -4.43 -2.31
C ASN A 100 -1.32 -3.26 -1.99
N PHE A 101 -1.88 -2.09 -1.67
CA PHE A 101 -1.11 -0.96 -1.12
C PHE A 101 -1.65 -0.61 0.25
N LEU A 102 -0.82 -0.72 1.27
CA LEU A 102 -1.17 -0.38 2.65
C LEU A 102 -0.27 0.76 3.12
N TRP A 103 -0.91 1.78 3.70
CA TRP A 103 -0.26 2.71 4.61
C TRP A 103 -0.83 2.46 6.00
N TRP A 104 0.05 2.12 6.93
CA TRP A 104 -0.29 1.90 8.32
C TRP A 104 0.42 2.99 9.14
N PRO A 105 -0.30 4.02 9.61
CA PRO A 105 0.30 5.09 10.39
C PRO A 105 0.94 4.52 11.66
N SER A 106 2.11 5.06 12.02
CA SER A 106 2.72 4.73 13.30
C SER A 106 1.79 5.16 14.43
N PRO A 107 1.48 4.27 15.40
CA PRO A 107 0.79 4.65 16.62
C PRO A 107 1.70 5.48 17.55
N PHE A 108 3.00 5.51 17.27
CA PHE A 108 4.02 6.16 18.10
C PHE A 108 4.67 7.31 17.34
N CYS A 109 4.99 8.39 18.05
CA CYS A 109 5.83 9.45 17.50
C CYS A 109 7.30 9.02 17.61
N LEU A 110 7.83 8.33 16.60
CA LEU A 110 9.23 7.92 16.56
C LEU A 110 10.07 9.06 15.98
N ASP A 111 10.98 9.61 16.78
CA ASP A 111 12.02 10.51 16.31
C ASP A 111 13.31 9.73 16.09
N PHE A 112 13.60 9.40 14.82
CA PHE A 112 14.78 8.61 14.47
C PHE A 112 16.11 9.37 14.65
N ASP A 113 16.08 10.71 14.73
CA ASP A 113 17.28 11.53 14.94
C ASP A 113 17.69 11.51 16.42
N GLU A 114 16.72 11.51 17.34
CA GLU A 114 16.97 11.39 18.78
C GLU A 114 17.39 9.96 19.20
N THR A 115 17.12 8.97 18.35
CA THR A 115 17.30 7.54 18.66
C THR A 115 18.42 6.89 17.87
N GLN A 116 19.39 7.68 17.40
CA GLN A 116 20.52 7.18 16.64
C GLN A 116 21.29 6.07 17.39
N GLY A 117 21.52 4.95 16.71
CA GLY A 117 22.22 3.79 17.26
C GLY A 117 21.32 2.73 17.88
N LEU A 118 20.02 3.01 18.07
CA LEU A 118 19.04 2.00 18.46
C LEU A 118 18.53 1.23 17.23
N THR A 119 18.36 -0.06 17.41
CA THR A 119 17.59 -0.92 16.50
C THR A 119 16.10 -0.58 16.59
N MET A 120 15.33 -0.99 15.57
CA MET A 120 13.87 -0.83 15.60
C MET A 120 13.22 -1.53 16.80
N ASP A 121 13.82 -2.62 17.28
CA ASP A 121 13.30 -3.36 18.43
C ASP A 121 13.54 -2.60 19.73
N GLU A 122 14.74 -2.05 19.92
CA GLU A 122 15.09 -1.20 21.06
C GLU A 122 14.24 0.08 21.08
N LEU A 123 14.00 0.68 19.91
CA LEU A 123 13.11 1.83 19.74
C LEU A 123 11.69 1.56 20.25
N VAL A 124 11.14 0.43 19.85
CA VAL A 124 9.83 -0.03 20.27
C VAL A 124 9.78 -0.27 21.78
N GLU A 125 10.81 -0.92 22.32
CA GLU A 125 10.90 -1.20 23.76
C GLU A 125 10.99 0.09 24.58
N CYS A 126 11.86 1.04 24.19
CA CYS A 126 11.95 2.34 24.85
C CYS A 126 10.61 3.07 24.89
N TYR A 127 9.84 3.01 23.80
CA TYR A 127 8.53 3.67 23.76
C TYR A 127 7.52 2.99 24.68
N ILE A 128 7.40 1.66 24.63
CA ILE A 128 6.43 0.89 25.43
C ILE A 128 6.75 0.95 26.92
N ASP A 129 8.03 0.96 27.28
CA ASP A 129 8.48 1.01 28.68
C ASP A 129 8.41 2.42 29.27
N SER A 130 8.14 3.45 28.45
CA SER A 130 7.89 4.81 28.95
C SER A 130 6.58 4.84 29.75
N HIS A 131 6.58 5.50 30.91
CA HIS A 131 5.39 5.54 31.77
C HIS A 131 4.23 6.37 31.18
N SER A 132 4.48 7.11 30.10
CA SER A 132 3.54 8.03 29.43
C SER A 132 3.18 7.63 28.00
N TRP A 133 3.57 6.43 27.51
CA TRP A 133 3.34 6.01 26.12
C TRP A 133 1.88 6.16 25.64
N HIS A 134 0.93 6.02 26.57
CA HIS A 134 -0.50 6.11 26.32
C HIS A 134 -0.99 7.55 26.12
N GLU A 135 -0.24 8.55 26.58
CA GLU A 135 -0.53 9.98 26.36
C GLU A 135 -0.11 10.41 24.95
N ASP A 136 0.90 9.75 24.38
CA ASP A 136 1.50 10.09 23.08
C ASP A 136 0.98 9.23 21.92
N ILE A 137 0.06 8.29 22.18
CA ILE A 137 -0.46 7.38 21.15
C ILE A 137 -1.31 8.13 20.11
N GLN A 138 -1.00 7.88 18.83
CA GLN A 138 -1.76 8.42 17.71
C GLN A 138 -2.76 7.41 17.16
N MET A 139 -4.05 7.73 17.28
CA MET A 139 -5.16 6.86 16.83
C MET A 139 -5.52 7.08 15.35
N ARG A 140 -4.51 7.14 14.47
CA ARG A 140 -4.71 7.20 13.03
C ARG A 140 -5.00 5.81 12.48
N SER A 141 -5.88 5.71 11.49
CA SER A 141 -6.31 4.41 10.98
C SER A 141 -5.63 4.03 9.67
N PRO A 142 -5.25 2.76 9.49
CA PRO A 142 -4.64 2.30 8.25
C PRO A 142 -5.57 2.44 7.06
N ILE A 143 -4.96 2.71 5.90
CA ILE A 143 -5.65 2.80 4.61
C ILE A 143 -5.02 1.78 3.69
N ARG A 144 -5.86 0.92 3.10
CA ARG A 144 -5.42 -0.11 2.18
C ARG A 144 -6.22 -0.09 0.89
N PHE A 145 -5.53 0.02 -0.23
CA PHE A 145 -6.13 -0.14 -1.55
C PHE A 145 -5.88 -1.57 -2.04
N ASP A 146 -6.97 -2.21 -2.42
CA ASP A 146 -6.97 -3.57 -2.95
C ASP A 146 -7.47 -3.56 -4.39
N TYR A 147 -6.86 -4.42 -5.19
CA TYR A 147 -7.37 -4.80 -6.50
C TYR A 147 -7.24 -6.31 -6.66
N ASP A 148 -8.31 -6.97 -7.07
CA ASP A 148 -8.35 -8.38 -7.46
C ASP A 148 -9.33 -8.51 -8.64
N CYS A 149 -8.80 -8.75 -9.84
CA CYS A 149 -9.63 -8.82 -11.04
C CYS A 149 -10.56 -10.04 -11.08
N ALA A 150 -10.31 -11.06 -10.25
CA ALA A 150 -11.13 -12.27 -10.19
C ALA A 150 -12.34 -12.12 -9.26
N ARG A 151 -12.41 -11.04 -8.47
CA ARG A 151 -13.48 -10.82 -7.48
C ARG A 151 -14.14 -9.45 -7.68
N ASP A 152 -15.23 -9.40 -8.43
CA ASP A 152 -16.07 -8.20 -8.54
C ASP A 152 -17.50 -8.51 -8.10
N GLU A 153 -17.71 -8.45 -6.78
CA GLU A 153 -19.00 -8.68 -6.13
C GLU A 153 -19.52 -7.37 -5.51
N ASP A 154 -20.81 -7.29 -5.21
CA ASP A 154 -21.42 -6.09 -4.63
C ASP A 154 -20.75 -5.66 -3.32
N PHE A 155 -20.43 -6.63 -2.45
CA PHE A 155 -19.79 -6.42 -1.15
C PHE A 155 -18.27 -6.67 -1.16
N HIS A 156 -17.72 -7.03 -2.31
CA HIS A 156 -16.28 -7.18 -2.53
C HIS A 156 -15.90 -6.73 -3.97
N PRO A 157 -15.92 -5.40 -4.22
CA PRO A 157 -15.58 -4.86 -5.53
C PRO A 157 -14.18 -5.25 -5.99
N ALA A 158 -13.98 -5.41 -7.30
CA ALA A 158 -12.66 -5.71 -7.87
C ALA A 158 -11.60 -4.67 -7.50
N SER A 159 -11.98 -3.42 -7.27
CA SER A 159 -11.11 -2.40 -6.70
C SER A 159 -11.81 -1.68 -5.56
N HIS A 160 -11.17 -1.65 -4.39
CA HIS A 160 -11.76 -1.05 -3.20
C HIS A 160 -10.70 -0.52 -2.23
N VAL A 161 -11.14 0.36 -1.34
CA VAL A 161 -10.40 0.85 -0.18
C VAL A 161 -10.94 0.23 1.08
N HIS A 162 -10.04 -0.27 1.92
CA HIS A 162 -10.27 -0.59 3.32
C HIS A 162 -9.77 0.53 4.22
N MET A 163 -10.57 0.90 5.22
CA MET A 163 -10.19 1.86 6.25
C MET A 163 -10.98 1.63 7.53
N GLN A 164 -10.39 1.95 8.69
CA GLN A 164 -11.01 1.93 10.03
C GLN A 164 -11.47 0.54 10.51
N ASP A 165 -12.45 -0.05 9.82
CA ASP A 165 -13.05 -1.33 10.14
C ASP A 165 -12.69 -2.39 9.08
N PRO A 166 -12.45 -3.64 9.47
CA PRO A 166 -12.09 -4.72 8.55
C PRO A 166 -13.10 -5.00 7.45
N ASP A 167 -14.38 -4.74 7.72
CA ASP A 167 -15.49 -4.96 6.80
C ASP A 167 -15.91 -3.66 6.10
N CYS A 168 -15.31 -2.52 6.46
CA CYS A 168 -15.49 -1.26 5.72
C CYS A 168 -14.72 -1.30 4.40
N ARG A 169 -15.47 -1.40 3.29
CA ARG A 169 -14.96 -1.34 1.93
C ARG A 169 -15.65 -0.24 1.15
N MET A 170 -14.89 0.69 0.60
CA MET A 170 -15.39 1.68 -0.36
C MET A 170 -14.97 1.27 -1.77
N ARG A 171 -15.94 1.12 -2.69
CA ARG A 171 -15.66 0.82 -4.10
C ARG A 171 -14.81 1.94 -4.71
N VAL A 172 -13.74 1.56 -5.41
CA VAL A 172 -12.96 2.46 -6.26
C VAL A 172 -13.30 2.11 -7.70
N SER A 173 -13.61 3.11 -8.52
CA SER A 173 -14.10 2.88 -9.89
C SER A 173 -13.08 2.18 -10.79
N HIS A 174 -11.79 2.39 -10.52
CA HIS A 174 -10.69 1.81 -11.26
C HIS A 174 -9.51 1.56 -10.33
N PRO A 175 -8.63 0.61 -10.67
CA PRO A 175 -7.47 0.36 -9.85
C PRO A 175 -6.50 1.56 -9.92
N ILE A 176 -5.89 1.89 -8.78
CA ILE A 176 -4.97 3.02 -8.65
C ILE A 176 -3.53 2.57 -8.88
N CYS A 177 -2.65 3.49 -9.30
CA CYS A 177 -1.22 3.21 -9.40
C CYS A 177 -0.48 3.63 -8.13
N LEU A 178 0.73 3.07 -7.94
CA LEU A 178 1.57 3.34 -6.77
C LEU A 178 1.81 4.84 -6.54
N ASN A 179 2.14 5.59 -7.59
CA ASN A 179 2.42 7.02 -7.48
C ASN A 179 1.18 7.79 -7.00
N THR A 180 -0.02 7.40 -7.44
CA THR A 180 -1.28 8.01 -6.97
C THR A 180 -1.51 7.69 -5.48
N PHE A 181 -1.27 6.44 -5.08
CA PHE A 181 -1.37 6.04 -3.68
C PHE A 181 -0.42 6.85 -2.79
N LEU A 182 0.87 6.92 -3.14
CA LEU A 182 1.86 7.66 -2.35
C LEU A 182 1.55 9.17 -2.30
N LYS A 183 1.20 9.77 -3.44
CA LYS A 183 0.75 11.18 -3.48
C LYS A 183 -0.45 11.43 -2.56
N PHE A 184 -1.44 10.54 -2.59
CA PHE A 184 -2.60 10.63 -1.69
C PHE A 184 -2.16 10.61 -0.22
N ILE A 185 -1.27 9.68 0.16
CA ILE A 185 -0.78 9.59 1.54
C ILE A 185 -0.03 10.86 1.95
N PHE A 186 0.96 11.28 1.17
CA PHE A 186 1.78 12.44 1.54
C PHE A 186 1.02 13.76 1.48
N CYS A 187 0.17 13.98 0.48
CA CYS A 187 -0.59 15.22 0.36
C CYS A 187 -1.60 15.41 1.52
N ASN A 188 -2.21 14.32 2.01
CA ASN A 188 -3.26 14.39 3.03
C ASN A 188 -2.74 14.22 4.47
N PHE A 189 -1.76 13.34 4.69
CA PHE A 189 -1.29 13.01 6.05
C PHE A 189 0.06 13.62 6.38
N TYR A 190 0.82 14.08 5.37
CA TYR A 190 2.16 14.66 5.53
C TYR A 190 2.29 15.94 4.69
N SER A 191 1.27 16.80 4.73
CA SER A 191 1.11 17.90 3.76
C SER A 191 2.28 18.89 3.73
N GLU A 192 2.98 19.10 4.84
CA GLU A 192 4.20 19.91 4.89
C GLU A 192 5.33 19.25 4.09
N LYS A 193 5.60 17.96 4.34
CA LYS A 193 6.58 17.16 3.59
C LYS A 193 6.24 17.03 2.11
N TYR A 194 4.96 17.01 1.77
CA TYR A 194 4.50 17.03 0.38
C TYR A 194 4.84 18.37 -0.29
N ARG A 195 4.51 19.51 0.35
CA ARG A 195 4.76 20.85 -0.22
C ARG A 195 6.24 21.23 -0.26
N SER A 196 7.09 20.62 0.57
CA SER A 196 8.53 20.91 0.63
C SER A 196 9.36 20.11 -0.38
N ASN A 197 8.73 19.32 -1.27
CA ASN A 197 9.42 18.40 -2.16
C ASN A 197 8.85 18.45 -3.57
N ASP A 198 9.55 19.09 -4.51
CA ASP A 198 9.04 19.33 -5.86
C ASP A 198 8.97 18.06 -6.73
N PHE A 199 9.70 16.98 -6.37
CA PHE A 199 9.70 15.72 -7.14
C PHE A 199 8.31 15.06 -7.22
N TRP A 200 7.37 15.46 -6.35
CA TRP A 200 5.98 15.01 -6.45
C TRP A 200 5.35 15.42 -7.78
N ASP A 201 5.71 16.55 -8.36
CA ASP A 201 5.15 16.99 -9.63
C ASP A 201 5.61 16.09 -10.79
N ASP A 202 6.83 15.56 -10.70
CA ASP A 202 7.41 14.64 -11.70
C ASP A 202 6.92 13.18 -11.56
N LEU A 203 6.24 12.84 -10.45
CA LEU A 203 5.69 11.50 -10.20
C LEU A 203 4.40 11.27 -11.00
N GLU A 204 4.55 11.05 -12.30
CA GLU A 204 3.44 10.75 -13.21
C GLU A 204 2.73 9.44 -12.85
N PRO A 205 1.40 9.35 -12.99
CA PRO A 205 0.69 8.09 -12.80
C PRO A 205 1.19 7.00 -13.75
N ILE A 206 1.63 5.87 -13.18
CA ILE A 206 2.00 4.69 -13.97
C ILE A 206 0.74 4.09 -14.57
N ARG A 207 0.48 4.36 -15.86
CA ARG A 207 -0.70 3.86 -16.58
C ARG A 207 -0.53 2.38 -16.89
N MET A 208 -0.99 1.52 -15.99
CA MET A 208 -0.99 0.07 -16.18
C MET A 208 -2.14 -0.45 -17.06
N TYR A 209 -3.17 0.36 -17.28
CA TYR A 209 -4.44 -0.08 -17.86
C TYR A 209 -4.71 0.47 -19.26
N LYS A 210 -4.87 -0.44 -20.22
CA LYS A 210 -6.05 -0.42 -21.10
C LYS A 210 -7.06 -1.34 -20.41
N PHE A 211 -8.21 -0.83 -20.00
CA PHE A 211 -9.26 -1.62 -19.37
C PHE A 211 -9.81 -2.61 -20.42
N ASN A 212 -9.23 -3.80 -20.51
CA ASN A 212 -9.75 -4.87 -21.35
C ASN A 212 -10.89 -5.54 -20.58
N ARG A 213 -12.11 -5.05 -20.77
CA ARG A 213 -13.35 -5.79 -20.43
C ARG A 213 -13.35 -7.23 -20.98
N LYS A 214 -12.52 -7.51 -21.97
CA LYS A 214 -12.44 -8.78 -22.71
C LYS A 214 -11.76 -9.97 -22.04
N ILE A 215 -11.18 -9.85 -20.83
CA ILE A 215 -10.70 -11.04 -20.10
C ILE A 215 -11.83 -11.65 -19.21
N VAL A 216 -13.00 -11.00 -19.16
CA VAL A 216 -14.21 -11.49 -18.48
C VAL A 216 -15.34 -11.69 -19.50
N GLU A 217 -15.07 -12.40 -20.60
CA GLU A 217 -16.11 -12.70 -21.61
C GLU A 217 -16.48 -14.19 -21.73
N ASP A 218 -16.01 -15.08 -20.85
CA ASP A 218 -16.48 -16.47 -20.84
C ASP A 218 -17.44 -16.85 -19.71
N LYS A 219 -17.73 -15.96 -18.76
CA LYS A 219 -18.85 -16.13 -17.83
C LYS A 219 -19.41 -14.77 -17.44
N PHE A 220 -20.74 -14.67 -17.48
CA PHE A 220 -21.60 -13.58 -16.94
C PHE A 220 -22.08 -12.51 -17.94
N VAL A 221 -23.36 -12.71 -18.29
CA VAL A 221 -24.40 -11.84 -18.85
C VAL A 221 -24.08 -10.34 -18.97
N THR A 222 -24.22 -9.84 -20.20
CA THR A 222 -24.36 -8.44 -20.56
C THR A 222 -25.62 -7.83 -19.97
N LEU A 223 -25.48 -6.85 -19.07
CA LEU A 223 -26.51 -5.83 -18.86
C LEU A 223 -26.06 -4.54 -19.55
N GLY A 224 -26.75 -4.23 -20.65
CA GLY A 224 -26.55 -3.00 -21.40
C GLY A 224 -26.97 -1.78 -20.58
N TRP A 225 -26.11 -0.76 -20.57
CA TRP A 225 -26.46 0.56 -20.05
C TRP A 225 -26.64 1.50 -21.24
N THR A 226 -27.90 1.72 -21.62
CA THR A 226 -28.35 2.86 -22.42
C THR A 226 -29.14 3.77 -21.50
N GLY A 227 -28.73 5.03 -21.34
CA GLY A 227 -29.60 6.03 -20.72
C GLY A 227 -28.89 7.06 -19.87
N SER A 228 -28.70 8.23 -20.46
CA SER A 228 -28.63 9.51 -19.75
C SER A 228 -29.79 9.67 -18.77
N GLN A 229 -29.53 10.09 -17.52
CA GLN A 229 -30.41 11.04 -16.83
C GLN A 229 -29.79 11.65 -15.57
N GLU A 230 -30.24 12.88 -15.33
CA GLU A 230 -29.83 13.89 -14.36
C GLU A 230 -30.06 13.46 -12.90
N TYR A 231 -29.13 13.84 -12.02
CA TYR A 231 -29.30 13.68 -10.58
C TYR A 231 -30.08 14.87 -10.02
N LYS A 232 -31.30 14.61 -9.52
CA LYS A 232 -31.94 15.44 -8.49
C LYS A 232 -31.41 14.99 -7.13
N ILE A 233 -30.81 15.93 -6.43
CA ILE A 233 -30.41 15.81 -5.03
C ILE A 233 -31.70 15.87 -4.18
N ILE A 234 -31.86 14.91 -3.27
CA ILE A 234 -32.76 15.03 -2.11
C ILE A 234 -31.86 15.21 -0.88
#